data_AF-A0A1B6I1I2-F1
#
_entry.id   AF-A0A1B6I1I2-F1
#
_cell.length_a   1.000
_cell.length_b   1.000
_cell.length_c   1.000
_cell.angle_alpha   90.00
_cell.angle_beta   90.00
_cell.angle_gamma   90.00
#
_symmetry.space_group_name_H-M   'P 1'
#
loop_
_entity.id
_entity.type
_entity.pdbx_description
1 polymer ?
#
loop_
_entity_poly.entity_id
_entity_poly.type
_entity_poly.pdbx_seq_one_letter_code
_entity_poly.pdbx_strand_id
1 'polypeptide(L)'
;MADEDPELEVRRALDVVQSMIDISADRLEGLRTQCATSAELTQHEIRTLEGKLIKLFSRQLMLKARLKDDGTPPEIKHVPSLRQWLQVVGLSPDSVQIVTYKVRS
;
A
#
# COMPACT_ATOMS: atom_id res chain seq x y z
N MET A 1 29.48 -19.39 0.21
CA MET A 1 28.15 -18.93 -0.23
C MET A 1 27.76 -17.87 0.78
N ALA A 2 27.60 -16.62 0.36
CA ALA A 2 27.37 -15.52 1.30
C ALA A 2 26.02 -15.73 1.99
N ASP A 3 26.02 -15.79 3.33
CA ASP A 3 24.82 -15.62 4.15
C ASP A 3 24.23 -14.25 3.76
N GLU A 4 23.18 -14.22 2.95
CA GLU A 4 22.44 -12.98 2.73
C GLU A 4 21.75 -12.60 4.03
N ASP A 5 21.95 -11.36 4.46
CA ASP A 5 21.34 -10.81 5.67
C ASP A 5 19.80 -10.94 5.57
N PRO A 6 19.13 -11.70 6.47
CA PRO A 6 17.69 -11.89 6.42
C PRO A 6 16.92 -10.57 6.51
N GLU A 7 17.52 -9.51 7.06
CA GLU A 7 16.93 -8.18 7.08
C GLU A 7 16.90 -7.54 5.68
N LEU A 8 17.97 -7.71 4.90
CA LEU A 8 18.07 -7.22 3.53
C LEU A 8 17.04 -7.90 2.62
N GLU A 9 16.80 -9.20 2.80
CA GLU A 9 15.76 -9.93 2.07
C GLU A 9 14.36 -9.37 2.35
N VAL A 10 14.06 -9.10 3.62
CA VAL A 10 12.76 -8.52 4.03
C VAL A 10 12.59 -7.12 3.44
N ARG A 11 13.64 -6.29 3.42
CA ARG A 11 13.62 -4.96 2.79
C ARG A 11 13.34 -5.03 1.29
N ARG A 12 14.04 -5.89 0.56
CA ARG A 12 13.77 -6.11 -0.88
C ARG A 12 12.34 -6.59 -1.11
N ALA A 13 11.83 -7.46 -0.23
CA ALA A 13 10.44 -7.91 -0.32
C ALA A 13 9.45 -6.77 -0.07
N LEU A 14 9.73 -5.84 0.85
CA LEU A 14 8.93 -4.63 1.06
C LEU A 14 8.92 -3.74 -0.18
N ASP A 15 10.06 -3.52 -0.82
CA ASP A 15 10.18 -2.71 -2.05
C ASP A 15 9.35 -3.31 -3.20
N VAL A 16 9.43 -4.63 -3.40
CA VAL A 16 8.63 -5.34 -4.39
C VAL A 16 7.13 -5.19 -4.11
N VAL A 17 6.72 -5.31 -2.83
CA VAL A 17 5.32 -5.13 -2.47
C VAL A 17 4.87 -3.69 -2.66
N GLN A 18 5.70 -2.70 -2.31
CA GLN A 18 5.39 -1.28 -2.52
C GLN A 18 5.19 -0.98 -4.02
N SER A 19 6.08 -1.49 -4.89
CA SER A 19 5.92 -1.34 -6.34
C SER A 19 4.61 -1.96 -6.84
N MET A 20 4.22 -3.12 -6.32
CA MET A 20 2.92 -3.74 -6.67
C MET A 20 1.73 -2.92 -6.18
N ILE A 21 1.85 -2.25 -5.03
CA ILE A 21 0.82 -1.35 -4.50
C ILE A 21 0.70 -0.14 -5.42
N ASP A 22 1.80 0.52 -5.76
CA ASP A 22 1.80 1.73 -6.60
C ASP A 22 1.13 1.47 -7.95
N ILE A 23 1.55 0.42 -8.67
CA ILE A 23 0.97 0.04 -9.97
C ILE A 23 -0.53 -0.30 -9.83
N SER A 24 -0.91 -0.99 -8.76
CA SER A 24 -2.31 -1.42 -8.57
C SER A 24 -3.20 -0.25 -8.15
N ALA A 25 -2.67 0.70 -7.37
CA ALA A 25 -3.37 1.91 -6.95
C ALA A 25 -3.57 2.87 -8.14
N ASP A 26 -2.56 3.05 -8.98
CA ASP A 26 -2.68 3.87 -10.20
C ASP A 26 -3.75 3.31 -11.14
N ARG A 27 -3.78 1.98 -11.33
CA ARG A 27 -4.83 1.34 -12.13
C ARG A 27 -6.22 1.52 -11.51
N LEU A 28 -6.34 1.39 -10.19
CA LEU A 28 -7.60 1.60 -9.47
C LEU A 28 -8.10 3.03 -9.63
N GLU A 29 -7.21 4.02 -9.52
CA GLU A 29 -7.54 5.43 -9.73
C GLU A 29 -7.99 5.68 -11.17
N GLY A 30 -7.30 5.09 -12.16
CA GLY A 30 -7.71 5.13 -13.56
C GLY A 30 -9.12 4.60 -13.78
N LEU A 31 -9.47 3.44 -13.19
CA LEU A 31 -10.84 2.90 -13.29
C LEU A 31 -11.89 3.82 -12.66
N ARG A 32 -11.56 4.50 -11.56
CA ARG A 32 -12.49 5.40 -10.85
C ARG A 32 -12.68 6.74 -11.56
N THR A 33 -11.69 7.22 -12.29
CA THR A 33 -11.68 8.58 -12.86
C THR A 33 -11.86 8.61 -14.38
N GLN A 34 -11.47 7.55 -15.08
CA GLN A 34 -11.40 7.52 -16.55
C GLN A 34 -12.38 6.52 -17.18
N CYS A 35 -12.99 5.63 -16.40
CA CYS A 35 -13.95 4.63 -16.90
C CYS A 35 -15.38 4.91 -16.42
N ALA A 36 -16.36 4.31 -17.11
CA ALA A 36 -17.76 4.35 -16.70
C ALA A 36 -17.99 3.47 -15.47
N THR A 37 -17.93 4.06 -14.28
CA THR A 37 -18.06 3.35 -12.98
C THR A 37 -19.43 2.74 -12.73
N SER A 38 -20.44 3.06 -13.55
CA SER A 38 -21.75 2.40 -13.57
C SER A 38 -21.74 1.07 -14.33
N ALA A 39 -20.72 0.80 -15.16
CA ALA A 39 -20.60 -0.46 -15.87
C ALA A 39 -20.21 -1.59 -14.91
N GLU A 40 -20.95 -2.69 -14.95
CA GLU A 40 -20.76 -3.84 -14.06
C GLU A 40 -19.34 -4.40 -14.12
N LEU A 41 -18.77 -4.49 -15.32
CA LEU A 41 -17.39 -4.96 -15.52
C LEU A 41 -16.38 -4.04 -14.81
N THR A 42 -16.52 -2.73 -14.96
CA THR A 42 -15.65 -1.74 -14.29
C THR A 42 -15.77 -1.86 -12.77
N GLN A 43 -16.98 -2.03 -12.23
CA GLN A 43 -17.18 -2.24 -10.79
C GLN A 43 -16.55 -3.54 -10.28
N HIS A 44 -16.65 -4.62 -11.07
CA HIS A 44 -16.02 -5.89 -10.73
C HIS A 44 -14.50 -5.76 -10.69
N GLU A 45 -13.91 -5.03 -11.64
CA GLU A 45 -12.46 -4.81 -11.69
C GLU A 45 -11.98 -3.90 -10.55
N ILE A 46 -12.73 -2.85 -10.21
CA ILE A 46 -12.50 -2.01 -9.03
C ILE A 46 -12.46 -2.88 -7.77
N ARG A 47 -13.50 -3.68 -7.51
CA ARG A 47 -13.56 -4.57 -6.33
C ARG A 47 -12.41 -5.58 -6.30
N THR A 48 -12.00 -6.08 -7.46
CA THR A 48 -10.87 -7.01 -7.57
C THR A 48 -9.55 -6.33 -7.20
N LEU A 49 -9.31 -5.12 -7.68
CA LEU A 49 -8.11 -4.36 -7.35
C LEU A 49 -8.08 -3.92 -5.88
N GLU A 50 -9.21 -3.48 -5.32
CA GLU A 50 -9.35 -3.19 -3.90
C GLU A 50 -8.96 -4.41 -3.05
N GLY A 51 -9.53 -5.59 -3.36
CA GLY A 51 -9.18 -6.85 -2.68
C GLY A 51 -7.70 -7.22 -2.81
N LYS A 52 -7.08 -6.97 -3.97
CA LYS A 52 -5.64 -7.17 -4.19
C LYS A 52 -4.81 -6.22 -3.31
N LEU A 53 -5.15 -4.94 -3.29
CA LEU A 53 -4.45 -3.93 -2.51
C LEU A 53 -4.51 -4.23 -1.01
N ILE A 54 -5.66 -4.64 -0.48
CA ILE A 54 -5.81 -5.09 0.92
C ILE A 54 -4.78 -6.18 1.25
N LYS A 55 -4.63 -7.19 0.39
CA LYS A 55 -3.66 -8.28 0.59
C LYS A 55 -2.22 -7.77 0.56
N LEU A 56 -1.89 -6.83 -0.31
CA LEU A 56 -0.55 -6.25 -0.43
C LEU A 56 -0.19 -5.42 0.81
N PHE A 57 -1.09 -4.56 1.29
CA PHE A 57 -0.89 -3.79 2.52
C PHE A 57 -0.72 -4.69 3.74
N SER A 58 -1.55 -5.73 3.88
CA SER A 58 -1.38 -6.75 4.93
C SER A 58 -0.03 -7.47 4.82
N ARG A 59 0.45 -7.73 3.61
CA ARG A 59 1.78 -8.33 3.39
C ARG A 59 2.91 -7.40 3.83
N GLN A 60 2.80 -6.08 3.59
CA GLN A 60 3.78 -5.12 4.12
C GLN A 60 3.83 -5.13 5.65
N LEU A 61 2.67 -5.18 6.32
CA LEU A 61 2.60 -5.28 7.78
C LEU A 61 3.28 -6.55 8.29
N MET A 62 3.00 -7.70 7.68
CA MET A 62 3.64 -8.97 8.04
C MET A 62 5.15 -8.95 7.81
N LEU A 63 5.62 -8.37 6.71
CA LEU A 63 7.05 -8.25 6.42
C LEU A 63 7.74 -7.31 7.41
N LYS A 64 7.13 -6.14 7.70
CA LYS A 64 7.64 -5.19 8.69
C LYS A 64 7.77 -5.81 10.08
N ALA A 65 6.79 -6.63 10.50
CA ALA A 65 6.82 -7.31 11.79
C ALA A 65 7.96 -8.32 11.95
N ARG A 66 8.61 -8.75 10.85
CA ARG A 66 9.79 -9.63 10.89
C ARG A 66 11.09 -8.88 11.16
N LEU A 67 11.10 -7.55 11.02
CA LEU A 67 12.26 -6.71 11.33
C LEU A 67 12.29 -6.49 12.85
N LYS A 68 13.45 -6.68 13.48
CA LYS A 68 13.62 -6.44 14.92
C LYS A 68 13.52 -4.94 15.21
N ASP A 69 12.81 -4.57 16.27
CA ASP A 69 12.43 -3.19 16.57
C ASP A 69 13.65 -2.25 16.80
N ASP A 70 14.78 -2.81 17.26
CA ASP A 70 15.97 -2.06 17.70
C ASP A 70 16.81 -1.43 16.58
N GLY A 71 16.41 -1.55 15.31
CA GLY A 71 17.17 -1.02 14.18
C GLY A 71 16.35 -0.55 12.99
N THR A 72 15.02 -0.46 13.11
CA THR A 72 14.14 -0.17 11.97
C THR A 72 14.49 1.19 11.34
N PRO A 73 15.02 1.21 10.10
CA PRO A 73 15.36 2.44 9.41
C PRO A 73 14.15 3.38 9.34
N PRO A 74 14.36 4.70 9.39
CA PRO A 74 13.27 5.68 9.32
C PRO A 74 12.40 5.52 8.05
N GLU A 75 12.96 4.98 6.97
CA GLU A 75 12.25 4.65 5.73
C GLU A 75 11.13 3.60 5.96
N ILE A 76 11.35 2.61 6.82
CA ILE A 76 10.39 1.50 7.05
C ILE A 76 9.33 1.87 8.10
N LYS A 77 9.59 2.90 8.93
CA LYS A 77 8.61 3.38 9.91
C LYS A 77 7.28 3.77 9.27
N HIS A 78 7.34 4.32 8.06
CA HIS A 78 6.20 4.82 7.30
C HIS A 78 5.49 3.75 6.44
N VAL A 79 5.97 2.50 6.49
CA VAL A 79 5.34 1.38 5.78
C VAL A 79 4.36 0.66 6.72
N PRO A 80 3.14 0.34 6.28
CA PRO A 80 2.50 0.80 5.04
C PRO A 80 2.15 2.30 5.09
N SER A 81 2.08 2.94 3.91
CA SER A 81 1.67 4.34 3.79
C SER A 81 0.18 4.51 4.15
N LEU A 82 -0.10 5.15 5.29
CA LEU A 82 -1.47 5.48 5.69
C LEU A 82 -2.17 6.34 4.63
N ARG A 83 -1.46 7.32 4.06
CA ARG A 83 -2.02 8.20 3.03
C ARG A 83 -2.52 7.40 1.82
N GLN A 84 -1.69 6.47 1.34
CA GLN A 84 -2.02 5.65 0.18
C GLN A 84 -3.16 4.68 0.49
N TRP A 85 -3.18 4.09 1.68
CA TRP A 85 -4.30 3.26 2.13
C TRP A 85 -5.64 4.01 2.10
N LEU A 86 -5.66 5.24 2.61
CA LEU A 86 -6.86 6.08 2.65
C LEU A 86 -7.36 6.43 1.23
N GLN A 87 -6.46 6.63 0.27
CA GLN A 87 -6.80 6.82 -1.14
C GLN A 87 -7.38 5.53 -1.75
N VAL A 88 -6.79 4.38 -1.45
CA VAL A 88 -7.25 3.08 -1.95
C VAL A 88 -8.67 2.77 -1.48
N VAL A 89 -9.03 3.07 -0.23
CA VAL A 89 -10.41 2.90 0.27
C VAL A 89 -11.39 3.97 -0.23
N GLY A 90 -10.95 4.89 -1.10
CA GLY A 90 -11.80 5.84 -1.80
C GLY A 90 -12.14 7.11 -1.01
N LEU A 91 -11.33 7.48 -0.01
CA LEU A 91 -11.51 8.77 0.65
C LEU A 91 -11.07 9.91 -0.26
N SER A 92 -11.79 11.03 -0.18
CA SER A 92 -11.46 12.24 -0.95
C SER A 92 -10.09 12.79 -0.54
N PRO A 93 -9.36 13.48 -1.45
CA PRO A 93 -8.08 14.10 -1.14
C PRO A 93 -8.12 14.99 0.12
N ASP A 94 -9.20 15.75 0.29
CA ASP A 94 -9.40 16.62 1.46
C ASP A 94 -9.52 15.80 2.76
N SER A 95 -10.28 14.70 2.73
CA SER A 95 -10.44 13.81 3.88
C SER A 95 -9.12 13.15 4.24
N VAL A 96 -8.38 12.68 3.23
CA VAL A 96 -7.03 12.11 3.41
C VAL A 96 -6.10 13.12 4.07
N GLN A 97 -6.05 14.36 3.57
CA GLN A 97 -5.20 15.42 4.13
C GLN A 97 -5.54 15.74 5.59
N ILE A 98 -6.83 15.83 5.93
CA ILE A 98 -7.26 16.11 7.30
C ILE A 98 -6.85 14.98 8.24
N VAL A 99 -7.08 13.72 7.84
CA VAL A 99 -6.73 12.55 8.66
C VAL A 99 -5.21 12.47 8.85
N THR A 100 -4.42 12.60 7.79
CA THR A 100 -2.96 12.50 7.90
C THR A 100 -2.34 13.66 8.69
N TYR A 101 -2.93 14.86 8.64
CA TYR A 101 -2.49 15.98 9.49
C TYR A 101 -2.75 15.73 10.98
N LYS A 102 -3.94 15.19 11.31
CA LYS A 102 -4.33 14.94 12.71
C LYS A 102 -3.60 13.74 13.33
N VAL A 103 -3.22 12.74 12.53
CA VAL A 103 -2.59 11.50 12.98
C VAL A 103 -1.05 11.57 12.82
N ARG A 104 -0.45 12.77 12.84
CA ARG A 104 1.01 12.90 12.85
C ARG A 104 1.57 12.22 14.12
N SER A 105 2.16 11.04 13.94
CA SER A 105 3.04 10.35 14.90
C SER A 105 4.47 10.87 14.80
#